data_AF-R4L3R3-F1
#
_entry.id   AF-R4L3R3-F1
#
_cell.length_a   1.000
_cell.length_b   1.000
_cell.length_c   1.000
_cell.angle_alpha   90.00
_cell.angle_beta   90.00
_cell.angle_gamma   90.00
#
_symmetry.space_group_name_H-M   'P 1'
#
loop_
_entity.id
_entity.type
_entity.pdbx_description
1 polymer ?
#
loop_
_entity_poly.entity_id
_entity_poly.type
_entity_poly.pdbx_seq_one_letter_code
_entity_poly.pdbx_strand_id
1 'polypeptide(L)'
;KSGFQCPDVRLVRLIAIAAQKFIADVANDVLQHCKARQLTAVKDKRDKQQKDKKLILTMEDLSVALREYGVNLNRQEYFAE
;
A
#
# COMPACT_ATOMS: atom_id res chain seq x y z
N LYS A 1 16.36 -17.66 3.59
CA LYS A 1 16.11 -17.72 5.05
C LYS A 1 17.28 -17.03 5.75
N SER A 2 17.04 -16.24 6.81
CA SER A 2 18.04 -15.37 7.47
C SER A 2 19.08 -16.09 8.35
N GLY A 3 19.16 -17.43 8.31
CA GLY A 3 20.16 -18.20 9.07
C GLY A 3 19.86 -18.39 10.57
N PHE A 4 18.71 -17.94 11.06
CA PHE A 4 18.33 -18.07 12.48
C PHE A 4 17.33 -19.22 12.70
N GLN A 5 17.65 -20.15 13.61
CA GLN A 5 16.78 -21.25 13.99
C GLN A 5 16.38 -21.11 15.46
N CYS A 6 15.09 -20.88 15.69
CA CYS A 6 14.53 -20.72 17.03
C CYS A 6 13.57 -21.87 17.35
N PRO A 7 13.80 -22.64 18.43
CA PRO A 7 12.88 -23.69 18.86
C PRO A 7 11.64 -23.13 19.58
N ASP A 8 11.68 -21.89 20.08
CA ASP A 8 10.54 -21.27 20.75
C ASP A 8 9.51 -20.75 19.73
N VAL A 9 8.38 -21.44 19.64
CA VAL A 9 7.25 -21.09 18.77
C VAL A 9 6.68 -19.69 19.05
N ARG A 10 6.78 -19.20 20.30
CA ARG A 10 6.26 -17.88 20.68
C ARG A 10 7.04 -16.76 20.02
N LEU A 11 8.36 -16.91 19.91
CA LEU A 11 9.22 -15.93 19.24
C LEU A 11 8.92 -15.88 17.74
N VAL A 12 8.76 -17.06 17.11
CA VAL A 12 8.38 -17.14 15.69
C VAL A 12 7.02 -16.47 15.44
N ARG A 13 6.04 -16.72 16.31
CA ARG A 13 4.72 -16.08 16.24
C ARG A 13 4.79 -14.57 16.45
N LEU A 14 5.62 -14.10 17.38
CA LEU A 14 5.81 -12.67 17.63
C LEU A 14 6.35 -11.95 16.39
N ILE A 15 7.39 -12.51 15.75
CA ILE A 15 7.96 -11.97 14.52
C ILE A 15 6.92 -12.00 13.39
N ALA A 16 6.15 -13.08 13.28
CA ALA A 16 5.08 -13.18 12.29
C ALA A 16 4.01 -12.09 12.47
N ILE A 17 3.57 -11.84 13.71
CA ILE A 17 2.62 -10.76 14.02
C ILE A 17 3.23 -9.39 13.72
N ALA A 18 4.51 -9.17 14.04
CA ALA A 18 5.20 -7.93 13.74
C ALA A 18 5.26 -7.66 12.23
N ALA A 19 5.59 -8.68 11.43
CA ALA A 19 5.58 -8.58 9.97
C ALA A 19 4.17 -8.34 9.41
N GLN A 20 3.16 -9.02 9.96
CA GLN A 20 1.76 -8.81 9.59
C GLN A 20 1.30 -7.38 9.91
N LYS A 21 1.63 -6.86 11.10
CA LYS A 21 1.34 -5.47 11.49
C LYS A 21 2.00 -4.49 10.53
N PHE A 22 3.28 -4.70 10.22
CA PHE A 22 4.01 -3.83 9.29
C PHE A 22 3.31 -3.74 7.93
N ILE A 23 2.92 -4.87 7.34
CA ILE A 23 2.19 -4.89 6.06
C ILE A 23 0.81 -4.22 6.20
N ALA A 24 0.12 -4.44 7.32
CA ALA A 24 -1.20 -3.84 7.57
C ALA A 24 -1.12 -2.31 7.70
N ASP A 25 -0.10 -1.79 8.38
CA ASP A 25 0.14 -0.35 8.51
C ASP A 25 0.37 0.28 7.13
N VAL A 26 1.29 -0.29 6.33
CA VAL A 26 1.54 0.17 4.94
C VAL A 26 0.27 0.14 4.11
N ALA A 27 -0.53 -0.93 4.18
CA ALA A 27 -1.78 -1.03 3.42
C ALA A 27 -2.82 0.02 3.85
N ASN A 28 -2.88 0.36 5.13
CA ASN A 28 -3.75 1.40 5.65
C ASN A 28 -3.34 2.79 5.17
N ASP A 29 -2.04 3.09 5.13
CA ASP A 29 -1.54 4.37 4.64
C ASP A 29 -1.84 4.54 3.14
N VAL A 30 -1.59 3.49 2.35
CA VAL A 30 -1.92 3.48 0.92
C VAL A 30 -3.42 3.67 0.68
N LEU A 31 -4.27 3.06 1.52
CA LEU A 31 -5.71 3.24 1.44
C LEU A 31 -6.13 4.70 1.67
N GLN A 32 -5.45 5.43 2.57
CA GLN A 32 -5.71 6.85 2.80
C GLN A 32 -5.38 7.68 1.55
N HIS A 33 -4.24 7.44 0.92
CA HIS A 33 -3.88 8.08 -0.35
C HIS A 33 -4.87 7.77 -1.48
N CYS A 34 -5.31 6.50 -1.59
CA CYS A 34 -6.31 6.08 -2.57
C CYS A 34 -7.63 6.83 -2.40
N LYS A 35 -8.13 6.96 -1.16
CA LYS A 35 -9.33 7.73 -0.84
C LYS A 35 -9.17 9.21 -1.16
N ALA A 36 -8.04 9.82 -0.77
CA ALA A 36 -7.75 11.22 -1.04
C ALA A 36 -7.78 11.54 -2.55
N ARG A 37 -7.14 10.69 -3.38
CA ARG A 37 -7.19 10.83 -4.84
C ARG A 37 -8.59 10.65 -5.41
N GLN A 38 -9.38 9.71 -4.88
CA GLN A 38 -10.75 9.53 -5.37
C GLN A 38 -11.65 10.72 -5.05
N LEU A 39 -11.47 11.38 -3.90
CA LEU A 39 -12.21 12.59 -3.53
C LEU A 39 -11.91 13.76 -4.46
N THR A 40 -10.65 13.95 -4.86
CA THR A 40 -10.27 15.03 -5.79
C THR A 40 -10.82 14.79 -7.20
N ALA A 41 -10.84 13.54 -7.67
CA ALA A 41 -11.37 13.17 -8.99
C ALA A 41 -12.91 13.30 -9.14
N VAL A 42 -13.66 13.44 -8.04
CA VAL A 42 -15.14 13.55 -8.08
C VAL A 42 -15.61 14.97 -8.46
N LYS A 43 -14.78 16.00 -8.27
CA LYS A 43 -15.19 17.40 -8.48
C LYS A 43 -15.56 17.76 -9.92
N ASP A 44 -15.06 17.01 -10.92
CA ASP A 44 -15.25 17.31 -12.35
C ASP A 44 -16.41 16.55 -13.03
N LYS A 45 -17.03 15.55 -12.39
CA LYS A 45 -18.11 14.75 -13.01
C LYS A 45 -19.25 14.53 -12.04
N ARG A 46 -20.08 15.56 -11.86
CA ARG A 46 -21.39 15.44 -11.22
C ARG A 46 -22.31 14.57 -12.10
N ASP A 47 -22.99 13.62 -11.46
CA ASP A 47 -24.29 13.04 -11.81
C ASP A 47 -24.47 11.61 -12.35
N LYS A 48 -23.48 10.77 -12.70
CA LYS A 48 -23.83 9.39 -13.17
C LYS A 48 -23.07 8.16 -12.67
N GLN A 49 -22.00 8.26 -11.86
CA GLN A 49 -21.19 7.07 -11.53
C GLN A 49 -20.73 7.03 -10.06
N GLN A 50 -21.61 7.36 -9.12
CA GLN A 50 -21.25 7.34 -7.69
C GLN A 50 -21.32 5.93 -7.07
N LYS A 51 -22.02 4.97 -7.71
CA LYS A 51 -22.31 3.67 -7.11
C LYS A 51 -21.20 2.60 -7.26
N ASP A 52 -20.24 2.80 -8.17
CA ASP A 52 -19.25 1.77 -8.53
C ASP A 52 -17.78 2.25 -8.45
N LYS A 53 -17.44 3.17 -7.52
CA LYS A 53 -16.04 3.55 -7.30
C LYS A 53 -15.33 2.51 -6.43
N LYS A 54 -14.83 1.46 -7.07
CA LYS A 54 -13.98 0.45 -6.44
C LYS A 54 -12.65 1.09 -6.02
N LEU A 55 -12.22 0.83 -4.79
CA LEU A 55 -10.87 1.17 -4.34
C LEU A 55 -9.88 0.21 -5.00
N ILE A 56 -8.85 0.76 -5.64
CA ILE A 56 -7.82 0.01 -6.37
C ILE A 56 -6.48 0.43 -5.82
N LEU A 57 -5.65 -0.56 -5.47
CA LEU A 57 -4.26 -0.35 -5.10
C LEU A 57 -3.46 0.02 -6.36
N THR A 58 -2.99 1.25 -6.45
CA THR A 58 -2.19 1.75 -7.59
C THR A 58 -0.73 1.94 -7.18
N MET A 59 0.17 1.91 -8.17
CA MET A 59 1.60 2.18 -7.93
C MET A 59 1.85 3.61 -7.45
N GLU A 60 1.01 4.56 -7.85
CA GLU A 60 1.09 5.95 -7.43
C GLU A 60 0.89 6.08 -5.92
N ASP A 61 -0.23 5.57 -5.37
CA ASP A 61 -0.48 5.63 -3.92
C ASP A 61 0.59 4.86 -3.13
N LEU A 62 0.98 3.70 -3.65
CA LEU A 62 1.98 2.85 -3.04
C LEU A 62 3.35 3.54 -2.98
N SER A 63 3.73 4.24 -4.05
CA SER A 63 5.00 4.99 -4.10
C SER A 63 5.03 6.16 -3.12
N VAL A 64 3.89 6.81 -2.88
CA VAL A 64 3.80 7.92 -1.92
C VAL A 64 3.90 7.37 -0.50
N ALA A 65 3.10 6.36 -0.15
CA ALA A 65 3.12 5.77 1.18
C ALA A 65 4.51 5.22 1.54
N LEU A 66 5.15 4.49 0.63
CA LEU A 66 6.45 3.86 0.89
C LEU A 66 7.62 4.84 1.02
N ARG A 67 7.51 6.07 0.48
CA ARG A 67 8.51 7.11 0.71
C ARG A 67 8.61 7.51 2.18
N GLU A 68 7.51 7.46 2.92
CA GLU A 68 7.51 7.74 4.37
C GLU A 68 8.30 6.67 5.14
N TYR A 69 8.33 5.45 4.62
CA TYR A 69 9.15 4.34 5.13
C TYR A 69 10.58 4.32 4.58
N GLY A 70 10.99 5.33 3.80
CA GLY A 70 12.33 5.45 3.21
C GLY A 70 12.55 4.58 1.97
N VAL A 71 11.49 4.01 1.38
CA VAL A 71 11.58 3.17 0.18
C VAL A 71 11.20 3.98 -1.05
N ASN A 72 12.15 4.13 -1.99
CA ASN A 72 11.89 4.84 -3.24
C ASN A 72 11.43 3.86 -4.33
N LEU A 73 10.17 3.97 -4.73
CA LEU A 73 9.61 3.24 -5.88
C LEU A 73 9.56 4.14 -7.10
N ASN A 74 10.52 3.96 -8.03
CA ASN A 74 10.53 4.64 -9.32
C ASN A 74 10.24 3.62 -10.43
N ARG A 75 8.96 3.49 -10.81
CA ARG A 75 8.54 2.64 -11.93
C ARG A 75 8.25 3.52 -13.14
N GLN A 76 8.98 3.30 -14.23
CA GLN A 76 8.71 3.93 -15.52
C GLN A 76 7.36 3.43 -16.06
N GLU A 77 6.58 4.34 -16.64
CA GLU A 77 5.25 4.01 -17.18
C GLU A 77 5.34 3.20 -18.49
N TYR A 78 6.41 3.41 -19.25
CA TYR A 78 6.75 2.63 -20.44
C TYR A 78 8.27 2.49 -20.54
N PHE A 79 8.72 1.43 -21.20
CA PHE A 79 10.08 1.30 -21.72
C PHE A 79 9.97 1.50 -23.23
N ALA A 80 10.71 2.47 -23.78
CA ALA A 80 10.90 2.54 -25.22
C ALA A 80 11.98 1.51 -25.59
N GLU A 81 11.70 0.63 -26.55
CA GLU A 81 12.76 -0.08 -27.26
C GLU A 81 13.56 0.88 -28.14
#